data_AF-A0A951PU69-F1
#
_entry.id   AF-A0A951PU69-F1
#
_cell.length_a   1.000
_cell.length_b   1.000
_cell.length_c   1.000
_cell.angle_alpha   90.00
_cell.angle_beta   90.00
_cell.angle_gamma   90.00
#
_symmetry.space_group_name_H-M   'P 1'
#
loop_
_entity.id
_entity.type
_entity.pdbx_description
1 polymer ?
#
loop_
_entity_poly.entity_id
_entity_poly.type
_entity_poly.pdbx_seq_one_letter_code
_entity_poly.pdbx_strand_id
1 'polypeptide(L)'
;MKWFGDSVAVRRSLSAFISLLSFPAIYWLCLELFESSLTGAIAIGLIAISPIQLLYAQEARQYSLWTVTILLSSAALLRAMRLKTKESWAIYAVTALTSIYTFLFSGFVLVGHGLYVAAVERFRASKISIAYLLASLATLLLFLPWLLVVVQGVSKIQTTTAWTANNMTLPDLIREWIRNLARIFIDWNSDSTSPFVSKVIFYLCTVALLLLVGYSFYFLCRYAPKQTWLFVVILTGCLGVPLVLSDVFLGGTRSTIGRYLFPCFLGIQLTVAYTIATKLGASLINNWQQKLWQTILFLVVSGGVVSCVISLQSEVWWTKYYSNRLPAVAEIINQSPNPLLISDSQTGDLLTLSYLLKPNVSLIVNPLCTNCGMNYPSQSEAFIPQITGNFSDIFFFNLDGYRKWLDKMATLGDYKIVTISPNLANMLWKLEKK
;
A
#
# COMPACT_ATOMS: atom_id res chain seq x y z
N MET A 1 -22.83 -1.07 -4.52
CA MET A 1 -23.02 0.26 -5.11
C MET A 1 -24.48 0.51 -5.46
N LYS A 2 -25.09 -0.18 -6.45
CA LYS A 2 -26.52 0.04 -6.80
C LYS A 2 -27.52 -0.07 -5.63
N TRP A 3 -27.19 -0.84 -4.59
CA TRP A 3 -28.09 -1.12 -3.45
C TRP A 3 -27.74 -0.33 -2.17
N PHE A 4 -26.52 0.22 -2.09
CA PHE A 4 -25.99 0.84 -0.86
C PHE A 4 -25.55 2.29 -1.07
N GLY A 5 -25.77 2.85 -2.28
CA GLY A 5 -25.33 4.19 -2.66
C GLY A 5 -23.86 4.28 -3.09
N ASP A 6 -23.41 5.53 -3.29
CA ASP A 6 -22.11 5.88 -3.87
C ASP A 6 -21.16 6.62 -2.92
N SER A 7 -21.51 6.70 -1.63
CA SER A 7 -20.69 7.39 -0.63
C SER A 7 -19.29 6.78 -0.50
N VAL A 8 -18.32 7.61 -0.12
CA VAL A 8 -16.92 7.18 0.07
C VAL A 8 -16.81 6.04 1.08
N ALA A 9 -17.62 6.07 2.15
CA ALA A 9 -17.68 5.02 3.15
C ALA A 9 -18.12 3.66 2.56
N VAL A 10 -19.16 3.65 1.72
CA VAL A 10 -19.68 2.43 1.07
C VAL A 10 -18.66 1.86 0.09
N ARG A 11 -17.88 2.70 -0.60
CA ARG A 11 -16.83 2.22 -1.51
C ARG A 11 -15.64 1.59 -0.76
N ARG A 12 -15.36 2.05 0.46
CA ARG A 12 -14.25 1.56 1.31
C ARG A 12 -14.64 0.37 2.18
N SER A 13 -15.93 0.18 2.48
CA SER A 13 -16.39 -0.88 3.39
C SER A 13 -16.08 -2.29 2.90
N LEU A 14 -16.04 -2.52 1.58
CA LEU A 14 -15.66 -3.81 1.02
C LEU A 14 -14.21 -4.18 1.36
N SER A 15 -13.26 -3.25 1.20
CA SER A 15 -11.86 -3.48 1.57
C SER A 15 -11.70 -3.75 3.07
N ALA A 16 -12.44 -3.00 3.89
CA ALA A 16 -12.45 -3.18 5.34
C ALA A 16 -13.00 -4.56 5.73
N PHE A 17 -14.13 -4.97 5.16
CA PHE A 17 -14.70 -6.29 5.40
C PHE A 17 -13.74 -7.41 4.95
N ILE A 18 -13.18 -7.32 3.75
CA ILE A 18 -12.24 -8.32 3.24
C ILE A 18 -10.99 -8.39 4.12
N SER A 19 -10.49 -7.27 4.64
CA SER A 19 -9.33 -7.31 5.55
C SER A 19 -9.59 -8.12 6.81
N LEU A 20 -10.82 -8.22 7.32
CA LEU A 20 -11.13 -9.06 8.48
C LEU A 20 -10.90 -10.55 8.17
N LEU A 21 -11.03 -10.97 6.91
CA LEU A 21 -10.74 -12.33 6.48
C LEU A 21 -9.24 -12.67 6.55
N SER A 22 -8.35 -11.69 6.71
CA SER A 22 -6.93 -11.97 6.91
C SER A 22 -6.69 -12.65 8.26
N PHE A 23 -7.54 -12.44 9.26
CA PHE A 23 -7.40 -13.06 10.60
C PHE A 23 -7.56 -14.59 10.56
N PRO A 24 -8.69 -15.15 10.07
CA PRO A 24 -8.79 -16.61 9.95
C PRO A 24 -7.78 -17.17 8.94
N ALA A 25 -7.43 -16.43 7.89
CA ALA A 25 -6.45 -16.88 6.89
C ALA A 25 -5.03 -17.00 7.47
N ILE A 26 -4.54 -16.00 8.24
CA ILE A 26 -3.23 -16.10 8.87
C ILE A 26 -3.22 -17.14 9.98
N TYR A 27 -4.32 -17.27 10.73
CA TYR A 27 -4.45 -18.29 11.75
C TYR A 27 -4.32 -19.69 11.14
N TRP A 28 -5.05 -19.97 10.06
CA TRP A 28 -4.95 -21.24 9.35
C TRP A 28 -3.54 -21.48 8.80
N LEU A 29 -2.90 -20.45 8.22
CA LEU A 29 -1.51 -20.56 7.76
C LEU A 29 -0.56 -20.91 8.91
N CYS A 30 -0.72 -20.30 10.09
CA CYS A 30 0.08 -20.61 11.27
C CYS A 30 -0.13 -22.06 11.76
N LEU A 31 -1.35 -22.60 11.67
CA LEU A 31 -1.61 -24.00 12.01
C LEU A 31 -0.89 -24.96 11.05
N GLU A 32 -0.89 -24.68 9.74
CA GLU A 32 -0.19 -25.52 8.76
C GLU A 32 1.34 -25.37 8.81
N LEU A 33 1.86 -24.19 9.20
CA LEU A 33 3.31 -23.93 9.24
C LEU A 33 3.99 -24.30 10.55
N PHE A 34 3.35 -23.97 11.67
CA PHE A 34 3.95 -24.00 13.01
C PHE A 34 3.26 -24.99 13.94
N GLU A 35 2.12 -25.57 13.55
CA GLU A 35 1.30 -26.47 14.38
C GLU A 35 0.96 -25.84 15.75
N SER A 36 0.85 -24.50 15.79
CA SER A 36 0.76 -23.72 17.03
C SER A 36 -0.39 -22.71 16.98
N SER A 37 -1.39 -22.93 17.83
CA SER A 37 -2.52 -22.01 18.01
C SER A 37 -2.09 -20.68 18.62
N LEU A 38 -1.10 -20.68 19.53
CA LEU A 38 -0.55 -19.47 20.14
C LEU A 38 0.14 -18.59 19.08
N THR A 39 0.92 -19.20 18.18
CA THR A 39 1.54 -18.47 17.06
C THR A 39 0.47 -17.86 16.16
N GLY A 40 -0.60 -18.60 15.87
CA GLY A 40 -1.76 -18.08 15.14
C GLY A 40 -2.42 -16.88 15.83
N ALA A 41 -2.67 -16.98 17.14
CA ALA A 41 -3.30 -15.91 17.91
C ALA A 41 -2.44 -14.63 17.95
N ILE A 42 -1.14 -14.76 18.16
CA ILE A 42 -0.21 -13.62 18.14
C ILE A 42 -0.14 -13.03 16.72
N ALA A 43 -0.11 -13.85 15.67
CA ALA A 43 -0.10 -13.37 14.29
C ALA A 43 -1.37 -12.58 13.93
N ILE A 44 -2.56 -13.03 14.39
CA ILE A 44 -3.80 -12.24 14.27
C ILE A 44 -3.61 -10.88 14.94
N GLY A 45 -3.13 -10.86 16.18
CA GLY A 45 -2.87 -9.64 16.92
C GLY A 45 -1.98 -8.68 16.14
N LEU A 46 -0.81 -9.14 15.70
CA LEU A 46 0.14 -8.33 14.94
C LEU A 46 -0.44 -7.76 13.63
N ILE A 47 -1.28 -8.51 12.91
CA ILE A 47 -1.97 -7.98 11.72
C ILE A 47 -3.04 -6.95 12.10
N ALA A 48 -3.86 -7.25 13.12
CA ALA A 48 -5.00 -6.42 13.51
C ALA A 48 -4.59 -4.99 13.92
N ILE A 49 -3.40 -4.84 14.51
CA ILE A 49 -2.85 -3.56 14.97
C ILE A 49 -1.71 -3.05 14.08
N SER A 50 -1.50 -3.65 12.90
CA SER A 50 -0.48 -3.20 11.96
C SER A 50 -0.93 -1.92 11.26
N PRO A 51 -0.22 -0.79 11.41
CA PRO A 51 -0.65 0.49 10.85
C PRO A 51 -0.79 0.45 9.32
N ILE A 52 0.10 -0.27 8.65
CA ILE A 52 0.04 -0.44 7.20
C ILE A 52 -1.15 -1.28 6.74
N GLN A 53 -1.50 -2.35 7.48
CA GLN A 53 -2.68 -3.17 7.16
C GLN A 53 -3.98 -2.39 7.39
N LEU A 54 -4.08 -1.67 8.51
CA LEU A 54 -5.24 -0.81 8.80
C LEU A 54 -5.43 0.26 7.72
N LEU A 55 -4.33 0.91 7.32
CA LEU A 55 -4.40 1.94 6.30
C LEU A 55 -4.97 1.39 5.00
N TYR A 56 -4.49 0.24 4.53
CA TYR A 56 -4.97 -0.34 3.27
C TYR A 56 -6.37 -0.97 3.39
N ALA A 57 -6.80 -1.38 4.59
CA ALA A 57 -8.19 -1.74 4.87
C ALA A 57 -9.16 -0.58 4.61
N GLN A 58 -8.70 0.66 4.77
CA GLN A 58 -9.51 1.87 4.55
C GLN A 58 -9.38 2.45 3.14
N GLU A 59 -8.59 1.84 2.26
CA GLU A 59 -8.48 2.26 0.87
C GLU A 59 -9.33 1.37 -0.03
N ALA A 60 -10.08 1.99 -0.96
CA ALA A 60 -10.79 1.27 -2.02
C ALA A 60 -9.79 0.81 -3.11
N ARG A 61 -8.91 -0.13 -2.73
CA ARG A 61 -7.85 -0.74 -3.56
C ARG A 61 -7.77 -2.24 -3.27
N GLN A 62 -7.16 -3.01 -4.18
CA GLN A 62 -7.12 -4.47 -4.09
C GLN A 62 -6.26 -5.05 -2.95
N TYR A 63 -5.49 -4.26 -2.21
CA TYR A 63 -4.43 -4.77 -1.33
C TYR A 63 -4.96 -5.63 -0.17
N SER A 64 -6.12 -5.31 0.40
CA SER A 64 -6.73 -6.16 1.44
C SER A 64 -7.10 -7.55 0.90
N LEU A 65 -7.68 -7.62 -0.30
CA LEU A 65 -7.97 -8.89 -0.97
C LEU A 65 -6.67 -9.62 -1.34
N TRP A 66 -5.65 -8.88 -1.73
CA TRP A 66 -4.35 -9.46 -2.06
C TRP A 66 -3.70 -10.12 -0.83
N THR A 67 -3.70 -9.45 0.32
CA THR A 67 -3.24 -10.01 1.60
C THR A 67 -3.95 -11.33 1.92
N VAL A 68 -5.28 -11.36 1.84
CA VAL A 68 -6.09 -12.56 2.12
C VAL A 68 -5.75 -13.69 1.15
N THR A 69 -5.66 -13.40 -0.14
CA THR A 69 -5.38 -14.42 -1.17
C THR A 69 -3.94 -14.95 -1.10
N ILE A 70 -2.96 -14.13 -0.69
CA ILE A 70 -1.60 -14.62 -0.35
C ILE A 70 -1.66 -15.62 0.79
N LEU A 71 -2.33 -15.28 1.90
CA LEU A 71 -2.44 -16.14 3.07
C LEU A 71 -3.18 -17.44 2.76
N LEU A 72 -4.30 -17.36 2.06
CA LEU A 72 -5.11 -18.53 1.68
C LEU A 72 -4.36 -19.44 0.70
N SER A 73 -3.72 -18.90 -0.34
CA SER A 73 -2.94 -19.72 -1.28
C SER A 73 -1.72 -20.36 -0.62
N SER A 74 -1.08 -19.65 0.32
CA SER A 74 0.00 -20.19 1.16
C SER A 74 -0.48 -21.37 2.00
N ALA A 75 -1.58 -21.20 2.75
CA ALA A 75 -2.12 -22.24 3.62
C ALA A 75 -2.66 -23.44 2.81
N ALA A 76 -3.33 -23.17 1.69
CA ALA A 76 -3.86 -24.20 0.79
C ALA A 76 -2.74 -25.04 0.16
N LEU A 77 -1.60 -24.42 -0.21
CA LEU A 77 -0.44 -25.15 -0.71
C LEU A 77 0.07 -26.15 0.34
N LEU A 78 0.31 -25.69 1.56
CA LEU A 78 0.83 -26.53 2.64
C LEU A 78 -0.15 -27.67 2.97
N ARG A 79 -1.45 -27.37 3.03
CA ARG A 79 -2.50 -28.37 3.20
C ARG A 79 -2.51 -29.38 2.05
N ALA A 80 -2.35 -28.94 0.80
CA ALA A 80 -2.31 -29.83 -0.35
C ALA A 80 -1.10 -30.76 -0.35
N MET A 81 0.07 -30.26 0.07
CA MET A 81 1.27 -31.08 0.26
C MET A 81 1.11 -32.10 1.40
N ARG A 82 0.43 -31.72 2.48
CA ARG A 82 0.16 -32.58 3.65
C ARG A 82 -0.86 -33.68 3.34
N LEU A 83 -2.04 -33.30 2.82
CA LEU A 83 -3.16 -34.22 2.59
C LEU A 83 -3.06 -34.98 1.26
N LYS A 84 -2.43 -34.39 0.25
CA LYS A 84 -2.21 -35.01 -1.08
C LYS A 84 -3.50 -35.41 -1.80
N THR A 85 -4.62 -34.78 -1.47
CA THR A 85 -5.92 -35.04 -2.12
C THR A 85 -6.17 -34.09 -3.29
N LYS A 86 -7.00 -34.51 -4.26
CA LYS A 86 -7.37 -33.70 -5.42
C LYS A 86 -8.11 -32.43 -5.00
N GLU A 87 -8.99 -32.50 -3.99
CA GLU A 87 -9.72 -31.33 -3.50
C GLU A 87 -8.76 -30.28 -2.93
N SER A 88 -7.73 -30.70 -2.19
CA SER A 88 -6.76 -29.77 -1.61
C SER A 88 -5.94 -29.05 -2.69
N TRP A 89 -5.54 -29.76 -3.75
CA TRP A 89 -4.88 -29.15 -4.91
C TRP A 89 -5.82 -28.23 -5.70
N ALA A 90 -7.11 -28.57 -5.80
CA ALA A 90 -8.10 -27.69 -6.43
C ALA A 90 -8.31 -26.40 -5.62
N ILE A 91 -8.38 -26.47 -4.29
CA ILE A 91 -8.43 -25.29 -3.41
C ILE A 91 -7.18 -24.41 -3.61
N TYR A 92 -5.99 -25.02 -3.68
CA TYR A 92 -4.77 -24.30 -3.99
C TYR A 92 -4.85 -23.59 -5.35
N ALA A 93 -5.27 -24.29 -6.41
CA ALA A 93 -5.39 -23.70 -7.75
C ALA A 93 -6.37 -22.51 -7.77
N VAL A 94 -7.54 -22.64 -7.12
CA VAL A 94 -8.55 -21.56 -7.05
C VAL A 94 -8.05 -20.36 -6.26
N THR A 95 -7.39 -20.57 -5.13
CA THR A 95 -6.84 -19.48 -4.30
C THR A 95 -5.66 -18.80 -4.99
N ALA A 96 -4.80 -19.56 -5.67
CA ALA A 96 -3.71 -19.04 -6.51
C ALA A 96 -4.24 -18.21 -7.70
N LEU A 97 -5.26 -18.71 -8.39
CA LEU A 97 -5.94 -18.01 -9.48
C LEU A 97 -6.54 -16.69 -9.01
N THR A 98 -7.26 -16.72 -7.89
CA THR A 98 -7.85 -15.51 -7.29
C THR A 98 -6.76 -14.50 -6.93
N SER A 99 -5.62 -14.97 -6.41
CA SER A 99 -4.48 -14.11 -6.07
C SER A 99 -3.88 -13.40 -7.28
N ILE A 100 -3.64 -14.10 -8.39
CA ILE A 100 -3.05 -13.49 -9.61
C ILE A 100 -4.04 -12.59 -10.36
N TYR A 101 -5.34 -12.89 -10.31
CA TYR A 101 -6.37 -11.97 -10.78
C TYR A 101 -6.51 -10.72 -9.91
N THR A 102 -6.22 -10.82 -8.61
CA THR A 102 -6.28 -9.69 -7.69
C THR A 102 -5.12 -8.73 -7.93
N PHE A 103 -3.89 -9.26 -8.05
CA PHE A 103 -2.71 -8.42 -8.31
C PHE A 103 -1.61 -9.20 -9.02
N LEU A 104 -1.03 -8.61 -10.07
CA LEU A 104 -0.03 -9.27 -10.91
C LEU A 104 1.23 -9.70 -10.13
N PHE A 105 1.57 -9.01 -9.04
CA PHE A 105 2.74 -9.38 -8.22
C PHE A 105 2.55 -10.70 -7.46
N SER A 106 1.33 -11.24 -7.41
CA SER A 106 1.11 -12.63 -6.98
C SER A 106 1.87 -13.64 -7.83
N GLY A 107 2.26 -13.30 -9.07
CA GLY A 107 3.16 -14.13 -9.87
C GLY A 107 4.47 -14.45 -9.14
N PHE A 108 5.05 -13.48 -8.41
CA PHE A 108 6.25 -13.72 -7.58
C PHE A 108 5.98 -14.65 -6.40
N VAL A 109 4.78 -14.55 -5.79
CA VAL A 109 4.36 -15.46 -4.72
C VAL A 109 4.20 -16.89 -5.25
N LEU A 110 3.62 -17.07 -6.44
CA LEU A 110 3.50 -18.38 -7.10
C LEU A 110 4.87 -18.94 -7.49
N VAL A 111 5.80 -18.11 -7.96
CA VAL A 111 7.20 -18.54 -8.15
C VAL A 111 7.81 -18.96 -6.82
N GLY A 112 7.59 -18.21 -5.75
CA GLY A 112 8.00 -18.58 -4.39
C GLY A 112 7.45 -19.93 -3.95
N HIS A 113 6.16 -20.19 -4.16
CA HIS A 113 5.54 -21.50 -3.93
C HIS A 113 6.25 -22.62 -4.72
N GLY A 114 6.60 -22.36 -5.98
CA GLY A 114 7.31 -23.33 -6.82
C GLY A 114 8.73 -23.61 -6.32
N LEU A 115 9.47 -22.57 -5.95
CA LEU A 115 10.80 -22.70 -5.34
C LEU A 115 10.74 -23.48 -4.02
N TYR A 116 9.72 -23.23 -3.21
CA TYR A 116 9.48 -23.96 -1.96
C TYR A 116 9.24 -25.44 -2.22
N VAL A 117 8.29 -25.78 -3.09
CA VAL A 117 7.97 -27.17 -3.45
C VAL A 117 9.20 -27.88 -4.03
N ALA A 118 9.89 -27.24 -4.97
CA ALA A 118 11.11 -27.79 -5.57
C ALA A 118 12.20 -28.06 -4.52
N ALA A 119 12.42 -27.13 -3.58
CA ALA A 119 13.43 -27.29 -2.53
C ALA A 119 13.06 -28.38 -1.51
N VAL A 120 11.79 -28.48 -1.11
CA VAL A 120 11.29 -29.53 -0.19
C VAL A 120 11.35 -30.91 -0.84
N GLU A 121 10.93 -31.02 -2.10
CA GLU A 121 10.94 -32.26 -2.88
C GLU A 121 12.32 -32.55 -3.52
N ARG A 122 13.34 -31.75 -3.20
CA ARG A 122 14.74 -31.90 -3.66
C ARG A 122 14.88 -31.96 -5.18
N PHE A 123 14.10 -31.15 -5.89
CA PHE A 123 14.04 -31.08 -7.36
C PHE A 123 13.67 -32.41 -8.04
N ARG A 124 13.01 -33.32 -7.31
CA ARG A 124 12.52 -34.58 -7.86
C ARG A 124 11.12 -34.42 -8.43
N ALA A 125 10.83 -35.17 -9.50
CA ALA A 125 9.50 -35.30 -10.08
C ALA A 125 8.60 -36.23 -9.22
N SER A 126 8.34 -35.83 -7.97
CA SER A 126 7.46 -36.56 -7.07
C SER A 126 5.99 -36.34 -7.42
N LYS A 127 5.09 -37.15 -6.84
CA LYS A 127 3.64 -36.93 -6.98
C LYS A 127 3.21 -35.54 -6.51
N ILE A 128 3.88 -34.97 -5.51
CA ILE A 128 3.63 -33.60 -5.01
C ILE A 128 4.08 -32.58 -6.05
N SER A 129 5.31 -32.70 -6.57
CA SER A 129 5.84 -31.79 -7.59
C SER A 129 4.96 -31.79 -8.85
N ILE A 130 4.54 -32.97 -9.32
CA ILE A 130 3.66 -33.11 -10.49
C ILE A 130 2.29 -32.48 -10.22
N ALA A 131 1.69 -32.76 -9.06
CA ALA A 131 0.39 -32.19 -8.71
C ALA A 131 0.45 -30.65 -8.59
N TYR A 132 1.53 -30.12 -8.02
CA TYR A 132 1.80 -28.68 -8.00
C TYR A 132 1.88 -28.11 -9.42
N LEU A 133 2.69 -28.71 -10.30
CA LEU A 133 2.84 -28.26 -11.69
C LEU A 133 1.51 -28.29 -12.45
N LEU A 134 0.70 -29.32 -12.26
CA LEU A 134 -0.64 -29.40 -12.85
C LEU A 134 -1.57 -28.30 -12.32
N ALA A 135 -1.56 -28.04 -11.01
CA ALA A 135 -2.36 -26.97 -10.41
C ALA A 135 -1.90 -25.57 -10.86
N SER A 136 -0.60 -25.33 -10.95
CA SER A 136 -0.03 -24.09 -11.49
C SER A 136 -0.33 -23.93 -12.97
N LEU A 137 -0.25 -24.99 -13.77
CA LEU A 137 -0.62 -24.98 -15.18
C LEU A 137 -2.11 -24.63 -15.36
N ALA A 138 -3.00 -25.26 -14.60
CA ALA A 138 -4.43 -24.94 -14.61
C ALA A 138 -4.67 -23.46 -14.24
N THR A 139 -3.96 -22.94 -13.23
CA THR A 139 -4.02 -21.54 -12.83
C THR A 139 -3.60 -20.60 -13.98
N LEU A 140 -2.47 -20.90 -14.65
CA LEU A 140 -1.97 -20.09 -15.76
C LEU A 140 -2.88 -20.13 -16.98
N LEU A 141 -3.44 -21.31 -17.31
CA LEU A 141 -4.39 -21.46 -18.42
C LEU A 141 -5.67 -20.68 -18.18
N LEU A 142 -6.21 -20.71 -16.95
CA LEU A 142 -7.39 -19.93 -16.59
C LEU A 142 -7.11 -18.43 -16.55
N PHE A 143 -5.88 -18.02 -16.22
CA PHE A 143 -5.45 -16.61 -16.23
C PHE A 143 -5.10 -16.09 -17.63
N LEU A 144 -4.93 -16.99 -18.62
CA LEU A 144 -4.47 -16.66 -19.97
C LEU A 144 -5.27 -15.53 -20.65
N PRO A 145 -6.62 -15.47 -20.57
CA PRO A 145 -7.37 -14.38 -21.19
C PRO A 145 -6.95 -13.00 -20.68
N TRP A 146 -6.67 -12.88 -19.38
CA TRP A 146 -6.22 -11.61 -18.81
C TRP A 146 -4.77 -11.32 -19.16
N LEU A 147 -3.91 -12.35 -19.24
CA LEU A 147 -2.53 -12.19 -19.70
C LEU A 147 -2.49 -11.60 -21.12
N LEU A 148 -3.38 -12.02 -22.01
CA LEU A 148 -3.50 -11.44 -23.36
C LEU A 148 -3.87 -9.95 -23.32
N VAL A 149 -4.80 -9.55 -22.45
CA VAL A 149 -5.16 -8.14 -22.25
C VAL A 149 -3.96 -7.33 -21.74
N VAL A 150 -3.19 -7.88 -20.79
CA VAL A 150 -1.98 -7.23 -20.27
C VAL A 150 -0.93 -7.04 -21.38
N VAL A 151 -0.71 -8.05 -22.21
CA VAL A 151 0.25 -7.99 -23.34
C VAL A 151 -0.18 -6.96 -24.38
N GLN A 152 -1.47 -6.89 -24.72
CA GLN A 152 -2.01 -5.88 -25.63
C GLN A 152 -1.94 -4.46 -25.04
N GLY A 153 -1.97 -4.33 -23.71
CA GLY A 153 -1.94 -3.06 -22.99
C GLY A 153 -0.55 -2.60 -22.53
N VAL A 154 0.55 -3.24 -22.95
CA VAL A 154 1.90 -2.97 -22.42
C VAL A 154 2.31 -1.51 -22.54
N SER A 155 2.02 -0.85 -23.67
CA SER A 155 2.35 0.57 -23.87
C SER A 155 1.67 1.47 -22.83
N LYS A 156 0.39 1.22 -22.53
CA LYS A 156 -0.37 1.93 -21.49
C LYS A 156 0.17 1.64 -20.09
N ILE A 157 0.60 0.41 -19.82
CA ILE A 157 1.25 0.07 -18.55
C ILE A 157 2.54 0.87 -18.40
N GLN A 158 3.41 0.86 -19.41
CA GLN A 158 4.68 1.61 -19.40
C GLN A 158 4.47 3.09 -19.12
N THR A 159 3.52 3.76 -19.79
CA THR A 159 3.25 5.18 -19.57
C THR A 159 2.69 5.47 -18.19
N THR A 160 1.76 4.63 -17.69
CA THR A 160 1.14 4.83 -16.37
C THR A 160 2.03 4.46 -15.20
N THR A 161 3.05 3.60 -15.41
CA THR A 161 4.02 3.21 -14.38
C THR A 161 5.38 3.87 -14.55
N ALA A 162 5.55 4.77 -15.53
CA ALA A 162 6.83 5.42 -15.82
C ALA A 162 7.45 6.12 -14.61
N TRP A 163 6.62 6.68 -13.71
CA TRP A 163 7.07 7.32 -12.47
C TRP A 163 7.88 6.41 -11.54
N THR A 164 7.69 5.08 -11.63
CA THR A 164 8.43 4.10 -10.82
C THR A 164 9.88 3.90 -11.31
N ALA A 165 10.19 4.32 -12.54
CA ALA A 165 11.53 4.25 -13.11
C ALA A 165 12.41 5.46 -12.75
N ASN A 166 11.86 6.47 -12.05
CA ASN A 166 12.66 7.57 -11.53
C ASN A 166 13.72 7.04 -10.58
N ASN A 167 14.97 7.46 -10.73
CA ASN A 167 16.05 6.96 -9.88
C ASN A 167 16.03 7.62 -8.50
N MET A 168 16.24 6.82 -7.46
CA MET A 168 16.57 7.29 -6.11
C MET A 168 18.01 6.92 -5.78
N THR A 169 18.65 7.71 -4.91
CA THR A 169 19.99 7.38 -4.42
C THR A 169 19.91 6.16 -3.48
N LEU A 170 20.99 5.38 -3.38
CA LEU A 170 21.02 4.22 -2.47
C LEU A 170 20.70 4.59 -1.01
N PRO A 171 21.21 5.71 -0.44
CA PRO A 171 20.81 6.15 0.90
C PRO A 171 19.29 6.40 1.03
N ASP A 172 18.66 7.00 0.02
CA ASP A 172 17.21 7.23 0.03
C ASP A 172 16.44 5.91 -0.05
N LEU A 173 16.87 4.96 -0.89
CA LEU A 173 16.30 3.62 -0.95
C LEU A 173 16.36 2.91 0.40
N ILE A 174 17.53 2.91 1.06
CA ILE A 174 17.73 2.30 2.37
C ILE A 174 16.80 2.95 3.41
N ARG A 175 16.70 4.28 3.40
CA ARG A 175 15.81 5.03 4.30
C ARG A 175 14.35 4.60 4.11
N GLU A 176 13.90 4.47 2.87
CA GLU A 176 12.55 4.04 2.54
C GLU A 176 12.25 2.59 2.93
N TRP A 177 13.20 1.68 2.73
CA TRP A 177 13.07 0.29 3.17
C TRP A 177 12.95 0.20 4.70
N ILE A 178 13.83 0.88 5.43
CA ILE A 178 13.78 0.94 6.90
C ILE A 178 12.42 1.47 7.37
N ARG A 179 11.93 2.54 6.74
CA ARG A 179 10.62 3.13 7.08
C ARG A 179 9.46 2.17 6.79
N ASN A 180 9.49 1.47 5.66
CA ASN A 180 8.47 0.47 5.33
C ASN A 180 8.48 -0.72 6.29
N LEU A 181 9.66 -1.17 6.73
CA LEU A 181 9.78 -2.23 7.74
C LEU A 181 9.24 -1.78 9.10
N ALA A 182 9.51 -0.54 9.51
CA ALA A 182 8.95 0.02 10.74
C ALA A 182 7.42 0.07 10.71
N ARG A 183 6.83 0.52 9.58
CA ARG A 183 5.38 0.67 9.37
C ARG A 183 4.56 -0.63 9.51
N ILE A 184 5.23 -1.78 9.51
CA ILE A 184 4.59 -3.07 9.85
C ILE A 184 4.06 -3.03 11.29
N PHE A 185 4.78 -2.39 12.20
CA PHE A 185 4.50 -2.38 13.64
C PHE A 185 4.22 -0.98 14.20
N ILE A 186 4.91 0.06 13.73
CA ILE A 186 4.80 1.44 14.24
C ILE A 186 4.84 2.44 13.08
N ASP A 187 3.91 3.39 13.06
CA ASP A 187 3.84 4.50 12.09
C ASP A 187 3.28 5.76 12.74
N TRP A 188 4.14 6.75 12.99
CA TRP A 188 3.77 8.06 13.55
C TRP A 188 3.80 9.18 12.51
N ASN A 189 3.90 8.84 11.21
CA ASN A 189 4.00 9.80 10.11
C ASN A 189 5.05 10.91 10.33
N SER A 190 6.20 10.54 10.91
CA SER A 190 7.27 11.50 11.19
C SER A 190 7.84 12.08 9.90
N ASP A 191 7.76 13.41 9.77
CA ASP A 191 8.15 14.17 8.60
C ASP A 191 9.25 15.20 8.94
N SER A 192 9.63 16.05 7.98
CA SER A 192 10.65 17.08 8.22
C SER A 192 10.22 18.12 9.25
N THR A 193 8.92 18.34 9.45
CA THR A 193 8.39 19.36 10.36
C THR A 193 8.22 18.86 11.80
N SER A 194 8.25 17.55 12.02
CA SER A 194 8.10 16.93 13.34
C SER A 194 9.17 17.39 14.36
N PRO A 195 8.82 17.56 15.65
CA PRO A 195 9.76 17.95 16.71
C PRO A 195 10.96 17.02 16.80
N PHE A 196 12.15 17.56 17.11
CA PHE A 196 13.40 16.78 17.18
C PHE A 196 13.29 15.55 18.09
N VAL A 197 12.72 15.71 19.29
CA VAL A 197 12.55 14.62 20.26
C VAL A 197 11.69 13.48 19.69
N SER A 198 10.60 13.80 19.00
CA SER A 198 9.72 12.78 18.37
C SER A 198 10.45 11.97 17.30
N LYS A 199 11.29 12.62 16.49
CA LYS A 199 12.13 11.96 15.48
C LYS A 199 13.13 11.00 16.13
N VAL A 200 13.81 11.44 17.19
CA VAL A 200 14.78 10.61 17.91
C VAL A 200 14.10 9.36 18.48
N ILE A 201 12.96 9.51 19.14
CA ILE A 201 12.20 8.37 19.68
C ILE A 201 11.78 7.42 18.53
N PHE A 202 11.26 7.95 17.42
CA PHE A 202 10.86 7.14 16.27
C PHE A 202 12.04 6.33 15.70
N TYR A 203 13.22 6.94 15.57
CA TYR A 203 14.42 6.23 15.11
C TYR A 203 14.89 5.17 16.11
N LEU A 204 14.86 5.43 17.41
CA LEU A 204 15.20 4.44 18.44
C LEU A 204 14.24 3.24 18.39
N CYS A 205 12.93 3.49 18.30
CA CYS A 205 11.92 2.45 18.12
C CYS A 205 12.16 1.65 16.84
N THR A 206 12.50 2.33 15.74
CA THR A 206 12.80 1.69 14.46
C THR A 206 14.01 0.76 14.57
N VAL A 207 15.11 1.20 15.19
CA VAL A 207 16.28 0.36 15.42
C VAL A 207 15.93 -0.86 16.29
N ALA A 208 15.17 -0.67 17.37
CA ALA A 208 14.71 -1.77 18.22
C ALA A 208 13.86 -2.80 17.46
N LEU A 209 12.96 -2.34 16.57
CA LEU A 209 12.16 -3.21 15.71
C LEU A 209 13.02 -3.96 14.69
N LEU A 210 14.01 -3.31 14.07
CA LEU A 210 14.92 -3.98 13.14
C LEU A 210 15.75 -5.07 13.86
N LEU A 211 16.22 -4.80 15.07
CA LEU A 211 16.91 -5.79 15.91
C LEU A 211 15.99 -6.96 16.27
N LEU A 212 14.73 -6.68 16.62
CA LEU A 212 13.71 -7.71 16.88
C LEU A 212 13.46 -8.57 15.63
N VAL A 213 13.27 -7.96 14.46
CA VAL A 213 13.04 -8.68 13.20
C VAL A 213 14.26 -9.53 12.83
N GLY A 214 15.46 -8.96 12.91
CA GLY A 214 16.71 -9.68 12.65
C GLY A 214 16.91 -10.87 13.59
N TYR A 215 16.70 -10.67 14.89
CA TYR A 215 16.74 -11.75 15.89
C TYR A 215 15.68 -12.81 15.61
N SER A 216 14.47 -12.41 15.21
CA SER A 216 13.37 -13.35 14.96
C SER A 216 13.64 -14.22 13.74
N PHE A 217 14.22 -13.67 12.66
CA PHE A 217 14.68 -14.48 11.52
C PHE A 217 15.81 -15.42 11.89
N TYR A 218 16.81 -14.94 12.65
CA TYR A 218 17.86 -15.80 13.19
C TYR A 218 17.27 -16.96 14.00
N PHE A 219 16.35 -16.66 14.91
CA PHE A 219 15.71 -17.64 15.78
C PHE A 219 14.90 -18.67 14.97
N LEU A 220 14.11 -18.20 14.00
CA LEU A 220 13.33 -19.05 13.08
C LEU A 220 14.25 -20.02 12.33
N CYS A 221 15.30 -19.52 11.68
CA CYS A 221 16.23 -20.36 10.91
C CYS A 221 17.05 -21.33 11.79
N ARG A 222 17.29 -20.97 13.06
CA ARG A 222 18.08 -21.79 13.99
C ARG A 222 17.28 -22.91 14.66
N TYR A 223 16.00 -22.67 14.96
CA TYR A 223 15.20 -23.53 15.84
C TYR A 223 13.95 -24.12 15.18
N ALA A 224 13.42 -23.53 14.11
CA ALA A 224 12.27 -24.10 13.41
C ALA A 224 12.69 -25.22 12.44
N PRO A 225 11.80 -26.18 12.12
CA PRO A 225 12.05 -27.17 11.08
C PRO A 225 12.38 -26.54 9.73
N LYS A 226 13.18 -27.24 8.92
CA LYS A 226 13.62 -26.74 7.61
C LYS A 226 12.47 -26.31 6.72
N GLN A 227 11.39 -27.10 6.68
CA GLN A 227 10.21 -26.81 5.87
C GLN A 227 9.50 -25.53 6.31
N THR A 228 9.49 -25.21 7.61
CA THR A 228 8.84 -24.02 8.16
C THR A 228 9.66 -22.76 7.86
N TRP A 229 10.93 -22.72 8.26
CA TRP A 229 11.73 -21.50 8.07
C TRP A 229 11.95 -21.21 6.58
N LEU A 230 12.13 -22.25 5.76
CA LEU A 230 12.32 -22.09 4.32
C LEU A 230 11.10 -21.46 3.66
N PHE A 231 9.89 -21.88 4.05
CA PHE A 231 8.65 -21.30 3.52
C PHE A 231 8.58 -19.81 3.83
N VAL A 232 8.79 -19.44 5.10
CA VAL A 232 8.67 -18.05 5.56
C VAL A 232 9.75 -17.16 4.94
N VAL A 233 10.99 -17.65 4.81
CA VAL A 233 12.08 -16.91 4.13
C VAL A 233 11.76 -16.72 2.65
N ILE A 234 11.29 -17.75 1.95
CA ILE A 234 10.88 -17.63 0.55
C ILE A 234 9.70 -16.65 0.40
N LEU A 235 8.66 -16.76 1.23
CA LEU A 235 7.53 -15.82 1.20
C LEU A 235 8.00 -14.37 1.41
N THR A 236 8.92 -14.16 2.36
CA THR A 236 9.48 -12.85 2.65
C THR A 236 10.25 -12.29 1.45
N GLY A 237 11.10 -13.12 0.84
CA GLY A 237 12.04 -12.71 -0.20
C GLY A 237 11.51 -12.76 -1.63
N CYS A 238 10.46 -13.55 -1.92
CA CYS A 238 10.03 -13.89 -3.29
C CYS A 238 9.73 -12.67 -4.15
N LEU A 239 9.22 -11.61 -3.54
CA LEU A 239 8.93 -10.34 -4.19
C LEU A 239 9.90 -9.23 -3.77
N GLY A 240 10.27 -9.18 -2.49
CA GLY A 240 11.17 -8.14 -1.97
C GLY A 240 12.54 -8.14 -2.64
N VAL A 241 13.15 -9.32 -2.80
CA VAL A 241 14.50 -9.45 -3.38
C VAL A 241 14.51 -9.02 -4.85
N PRO A 242 13.63 -9.52 -5.75
CA PRO A 242 13.61 -9.06 -7.13
C PRO A 242 13.39 -7.55 -7.28
N LEU A 243 12.52 -6.94 -6.48
CA LEU A 243 12.28 -5.49 -6.55
C LEU A 243 13.49 -4.68 -6.07
N VAL A 244 14.11 -5.08 -4.96
CA VAL A 244 15.32 -4.44 -4.43
C VAL A 244 16.47 -4.55 -5.43
N LEU A 245 16.72 -5.76 -5.96
CA LEU A 245 17.75 -5.96 -6.98
C LEU A 245 17.47 -5.11 -8.22
N SER A 246 16.22 -5.04 -8.66
CA SER A 246 15.86 -4.20 -9.81
C SER A 246 16.15 -2.73 -9.56
N ASP A 247 15.81 -2.18 -8.40
CA ASP A 247 16.06 -0.76 -8.14
C ASP A 247 17.54 -0.44 -7.90
N VAL A 248 18.30 -1.35 -7.28
CA VAL A 248 19.73 -1.17 -7.02
C VAL A 248 20.56 -1.26 -8.32
N PHE A 249 20.24 -2.23 -9.19
CA PHE A 249 21.05 -2.49 -10.38
C PHE A 249 20.53 -1.83 -11.66
N LEU A 250 19.21 -1.68 -11.81
CA LEU A 250 18.58 -1.10 -13.00
C LEU A 250 18.02 0.31 -12.75
N GLY A 251 18.11 0.82 -11.52
CA GLY A 251 17.49 2.07 -11.11
C GLY A 251 15.98 1.94 -10.85
N GLY A 252 15.36 2.99 -10.31
CA GLY A 252 13.93 3.02 -9.98
C GLY A 252 13.62 3.09 -8.49
N THR A 253 12.32 2.99 -8.17
CA THR A 253 11.75 3.11 -6.80
C THR A 253 10.69 2.07 -6.48
N ARG A 254 10.62 0.97 -7.24
CA ARG A 254 9.57 -0.04 -7.12
C ARG A 254 9.51 -0.68 -5.74
N SER A 255 10.66 -0.94 -5.15
CA SER A 255 10.87 -1.52 -3.82
C SER A 255 10.57 -0.57 -2.66
N THR A 256 10.45 0.75 -2.91
CA THR A 256 10.07 1.72 -1.86
C THR A 256 8.56 1.86 -1.69
N ILE A 257 7.80 1.33 -2.65
CA ILE A 257 6.34 1.37 -2.65
C ILE A 257 5.83 0.29 -1.69
N GLY A 258 5.53 0.67 -0.44
CA GLY A 258 5.15 -0.28 0.63
C GLY A 258 4.01 -1.24 0.25
N ARG A 259 3.02 -0.80 -0.53
CA ARG A 259 1.92 -1.66 -1.01
C ARG A 259 2.32 -2.77 -1.97
N TYR A 260 3.56 -2.81 -2.44
CA TYR A 260 4.09 -3.92 -3.21
C TYR A 260 4.77 -4.97 -2.33
N LEU A 261 5.04 -4.67 -1.05
CA LEU A 261 5.83 -5.52 -0.17
C LEU A 261 4.98 -6.38 0.78
N PHE A 262 3.67 -6.54 0.55
CA PHE A 262 2.80 -7.31 1.44
C PHE A 262 3.27 -8.77 1.70
N PRO A 263 3.76 -9.55 0.72
CA PRO A 263 4.36 -10.86 1.00
C PRO A 263 5.54 -10.78 1.99
N CYS A 264 6.39 -9.74 1.84
CA CYS A 264 7.49 -9.46 2.76
C CYS A 264 6.98 -9.15 4.17
N PHE A 265 5.98 -8.27 4.29
CA PHE A 265 5.40 -7.89 5.57
C PHE A 265 4.75 -9.08 6.30
N LEU A 266 4.01 -9.93 5.57
CA LEU A 266 3.41 -11.14 6.12
C LEU A 266 4.48 -12.12 6.62
N GLY A 267 5.54 -12.33 5.85
CA GLY A 267 6.66 -13.17 6.26
C GLY A 267 7.37 -12.66 7.53
N ILE A 268 7.56 -11.34 7.65
CA ILE A 268 8.10 -10.70 8.86
C ILE A 268 7.16 -10.90 10.05
N GLN A 269 5.85 -10.66 9.88
CA GLN A 269 4.86 -10.83 10.95
C GLN A 269 4.78 -12.29 11.44
N LEU A 270 4.80 -13.27 10.52
CA LEU A 270 4.86 -14.70 10.86
C LEU A 270 6.12 -15.03 11.66
N THR A 271 7.27 -14.49 11.25
CA THR A 271 8.55 -14.71 11.90
C THR A 271 8.55 -14.18 13.34
N VAL A 272 8.11 -12.93 13.53
CA VAL A 272 8.00 -12.31 14.86
C VAL A 272 6.96 -13.03 15.72
N ALA A 273 5.80 -13.40 15.17
CA ALA A 273 4.77 -14.13 15.89
C ALA A 273 5.29 -15.49 16.40
N TYR A 274 6.04 -16.23 15.57
CA TYR A 274 6.65 -17.49 15.96
C TYR A 274 7.66 -17.32 17.11
N THR A 275 8.55 -16.34 17.01
CA THR A 275 9.56 -16.07 18.05
C THR A 275 8.90 -15.69 19.37
N ILE A 276 7.90 -14.79 19.36
CA ILE A 276 7.20 -14.40 20.59
C ILE A 276 6.44 -15.60 21.18
N ALA A 277 5.69 -16.34 20.36
CA ALA A 277 4.91 -17.49 20.82
C ALA A 277 5.79 -18.56 21.48
N THR A 278 6.90 -18.91 20.85
CA THR A 278 7.84 -19.91 21.38
C THR A 278 8.52 -19.44 22.67
N LYS A 279 8.89 -18.16 22.75
CA LYS A 279 9.51 -17.57 23.94
C LYS A 279 8.55 -17.34 25.11
N LEU A 280 7.25 -17.24 24.85
CA LEU A 280 6.23 -17.15 25.90
C LEU A 280 5.71 -18.53 26.35
N GLY A 281 5.63 -19.50 25.43
CA GLY A 281 5.06 -20.83 25.68
C GLY A 281 6.04 -21.87 26.22
N ALA A 282 7.35 -21.66 26.13
CA ALA A 282 8.32 -22.64 26.63
C ALA A 282 8.38 -22.63 28.16
N SER A 283 7.85 -23.69 28.78
CA SER A 283 7.79 -23.93 30.23
C SER A 283 9.16 -23.97 30.95
N LEU A 284 10.26 -23.98 30.20
CA LEU A 284 11.64 -24.10 30.71
C LEU A 284 12.41 -22.77 30.70
N ILE A 285 11.74 -21.65 30.41
CA ILE A 285 12.39 -20.33 30.35
C ILE A 285 12.44 -19.69 31.74
N ASN A 286 13.60 -19.13 32.11
CA ASN A 286 13.77 -18.35 33.33
C ASN A 286 12.75 -17.19 33.39
N ASN A 287 12.14 -16.97 34.56
CA ASN A 287 11.09 -15.94 34.78
C ASN A 287 11.43 -14.56 34.20
N TRP A 288 12.69 -14.13 34.21
CA TRP A 288 13.11 -12.84 33.65
C TRP A 288 12.99 -12.79 32.13
N GLN A 289 13.38 -13.84 31.42
CA GLN A 289 13.26 -13.90 29.95
C GLN A 289 11.79 -13.90 29.53
N GLN A 290 10.92 -14.62 30.25
CA GLN A 290 9.49 -14.58 29.96
C GLN A 290 8.92 -13.17 30.15
N LYS A 291 9.27 -12.48 31.25
CA LYS A 291 8.90 -11.07 31.48
C LYS A 291 9.42 -10.15 30.37
N LEU A 292 10.65 -10.34 29.91
CA LEU A 292 11.20 -9.58 28.79
C LEU A 292 10.35 -9.73 27.52
N TRP A 293 10.00 -10.95 27.15
CA TRP A 293 9.18 -11.20 25.94
C TRP A 293 7.73 -10.72 26.08
N GLN A 294 7.17 -10.76 27.29
CA GLN A 294 5.88 -10.13 27.58
C GLN A 294 5.95 -8.61 27.39
N THR A 295 7.01 -7.98 27.90
CA THR A 295 7.26 -6.54 27.70
C THR A 295 7.46 -6.20 26.22
N ILE A 296 8.24 -6.98 25.47
CA ILE A 296 8.41 -6.78 24.02
C ILE A 296 7.07 -6.86 23.30
N LEU A 297 6.27 -7.90 23.57
CA LEU A 297 4.94 -8.04 22.97
C LEU A 297 4.05 -6.84 23.35
N PHE A 298 4.03 -6.43 24.62
CA PHE A 298 3.26 -5.28 25.08
C PHE A 298 3.67 -3.98 24.37
N LEU A 299 4.97 -3.73 24.21
CA LEU A 299 5.49 -2.53 23.54
C LEU A 299 5.17 -2.53 22.05
N VAL A 300 5.34 -3.66 21.36
CA VAL A 300 4.96 -3.80 19.94
C VAL A 300 3.45 -3.60 19.77
N VAL A 301 2.64 -4.18 20.67
CA VAL A 301 1.19 -4.05 20.61
C VAL A 301 0.74 -2.61 20.85
N SER A 302 1.25 -1.99 21.90
CA SER A 302 0.94 -0.61 22.24
C SER A 302 1.38 0.35 21.13
N GLY A 303 2.58 0.15 20.58
CA GLY A 303 3.10 0.95 19.47
C GLY A 303 2.21 0.89 18.22
N GLY A 304 1.73 -0.30 17.86
CA GLY A 304 0.81 -0.49 16.73
C GLY A 304 -0.56 0.13 16.97
N VAL A 305 -1.15 -0.07 18.16
CA VAL A 305 -2.43 0.55 18.54
C VAL A 305 -2.33 2.08 18.51
N VAL A 306 -1.29 2.65 19.14
CA VAL A 306 -1.07 4.12 19.14
C VAL A 306 -0.92 4.65 17.72
N SER A 307 -0.14 3.97 16.88
CA SER A 307 0.05 4.35 15.48
C SER A 307 -1.28 4.32 14.70
N CYS A 308 -2.10 3.29 14.92
CA CYS A 308 -3.43 3.18 14.32
C CYS A 308 -4.35 4.32 14.76
N VAL A 309 -4.37 4.65 16.07
CA VAL A 309 -5.19 5.75 16.61
C VAL A 309 -4.78 7.10 16.02
N ILE A 310 -3.47 7.39 15.95
CA ILE A 310 -2.94 8.63 15.35
C ILE A 310 -3.35 8.73 13.87
N SER A 311 -3.20 7.64 13.12
CA SER A 311 -3.58 7.59 11.71
C SER A 311 -5.08 7.84 11.50
N LEU A 312 -5.94 7.24 12.33
CA LEU A 312 -7.40 7.41 12.27
C LEU A 312 -7.87 8.84 12.55
N GLN A 313 -7.15 9.57 13.40
CA GLN A 313 -7.47 10.96 13.76
C GLN A 313 -6.91 11.99 12.76
N SER A 314 -6.06 11.55 11.81
CA SER A 314 -5.42 12.43 10.85
C SER A 314 -6.27 12.61 9.60
N GLU A 315 -6.42 13.85 9.13
CA GLU A 315 -7.15 14.14 7.87
C GLU A 315 -6.45 13.55 6.64
N VAL A 316 -5.11 13.57 6.66
CA VAL A 316 -4.25 13.05 5.60
C VAL A 316 -3.12 12.21 6.19
N TRP A 317 -2.70 11.20 5.44
CA TRP A 317 -1.57 10.35 5.78
C TRP A 317 -0.60 10.24 4.59
N TRP A 318 0.56 9.63 4.78
CA TRP A 318 1.60 9.54 3.74
C TRP A 318 1.14 8.85 2.45
N THR A 319 0.08 8.04 2.46
CA THR A 319 -0.48 7.46 1.22
C THR A 319 -1.20 8.45 0.33
N LYS A 320 -1.49 9.65 0.83
CA LYS A 320 -2.12 10.75 0.08
C LYS A 320 -1.13 11.81 -0.38
N TYR A 321 0.14 11.44 -0.58
CA TYR A 321 1.24 12.39 -0.82
C TYR A 321 1.01 13.40 -1.96
N TYR A 322 0.28 13.06 -3.03
CA TYR A 322 -0.07 14.01 -4.10
C TYR A 322 -1.14 15.03 -3.70
N SER A 323 -2.06 14.63 -2.83
CA SER A 323 -3.28 15.39 -2.51
C SER A 323 -3.31 15.85 -1.04
N ASN A 324 -2.18 15.78 -0.34
CA ASN A 324 -2.08 16.06 1.09
C ASN A 324 -2.36 17.54 1.45
N ARG A 325 -2.24 18.45 0.49
CA ARG A 325 -2.49 19.89 0.67
C ARG A 325 -3.91 20.32 0.27
N LEU A 326 -4.72 19.43 -0.30
CA LEU A 326 -6.07 19.77 -0.76
C LEU A 326 -7.04 20.20 0.36
N PRO A 327 -6.98 19.64 1.59
CA PRO A 327 -7.81 20.14 2.69
C PRO A 327 -7.58 21.63 2.97
N ALA A 328 -6.32 22.07 3.03
CA ALA A 328 -5.96 23.48 3.23
C ALA A 328 -6.41 24.37 2.06
N VAL A 329 -6.34 23.87 0.82
CA VAL A 329 -6.87 24.57 -0.36
C VAL A 329 -8.38 24.77 -0.24
N ALA A 330 -9.12 23.72 0.11
CA ALA A 330 -10.56 23.78 0.26
C ALA A 330 -10.98 24.70 1.40
N GLU A 331 -10.26 24.70 2.53
CA GLU A 331 -10.52 25.58 3.68
C GLU A 331 -10.48 27.05 3.27
N ILE A 332 -9.46 27.47 2.52
CA ILE A 332 -9.33 28.85 2.03
C ILE A 332 -10.50 29.22 1.11
N ILE A 333 -10.82 28.37 0.14
CA ILE A 333 -11.90 28.65 -0.83
C ILE A 333 -13.26 28.72 -0.11
N ASN A 334 -13.49 27.85 0.87
CA ASN A 334 -14.74 27.75 1.62
C ASN A 334 -14.99 28.92 2.59
N GLN A 335 -14.01 29.79 2.82
CA GLN A 335 -14.17 31.03 3.61
C GLN A 335 -14.85 32.14 2.80
N SER A 336 -14.77 32.08 1.47
CA SER A 336 -15.41 33.05 0.58
C SER A 336 -16.93 32.83 0.48
N PRO A 337 -17.74 33.91 0.46
CA PRO A 337 -19.20 33.79 0.43
C PRO A 337 -19.76 33.32 -0.92
N ASN A 338 -19.18 33.74 -2.05
CA ASN A 338 -19.58 33.29 -3.39
C ASN A 338 -18.35 33.09 -4.30
N PRO A 339 -17.53 32.05 -4.05
CA PRO A 339 -16.30 31.84 -4.78
C PRO A 339 -16.50 31.10 -6.11
N LEU A 340 -15.63 31.43 -7.08
CA LEU A 340 -15.43 30.67 -8.30
C LEU A 340 -14.06 29.99 -8.25
N LEU A 341 -14.02 28.67 -8.46
CA LEU A 341 -12.79 27.91 -8.65
C LEU A 341 -12.61 27.53 -10.12
N ILE A 342 -11.48 27.94 -10.70
CA ILE A 342 -11.05 27.61 -12.05
C ILE A 342 -9.86 26.66 -11.98
N SER A 343 -9.91 25.53 -12.68
CA SER A 343 -8.80 24.57 -12.65
C SER A 343 -8.75 23.64 -13.86
N ASP A 344 -7.53 23.32 -14.30
CA ASP A 344 -7.22 22.26 -15.26
C ASP A 344 -6.51 21.07 -14.60
N SER A 345 -6.54 20.98 -13.28
CA SER A 345 -5.79 19.96 -12.55
C SER A 345 -6.21 18.52 -12.89
N GLN A 346 -5.43 17.55 -12.43
CA GLN A 346 -5.72 16.15 -12.64
C GLN A 346 -7.09 15.79 -12.05
N THR A 347 -7.79 14.89 -12.74
CA THR A 347 -9.14 14.44 -12.35
C THR A 347 -9.20 13.97 -10.89
N GLY A 348 -8.14 13.33 -10.38
CA GLY A 348 -8.09 12.86 -8.98
C GLY A 348 -8.14 13.99 -7.95
N ASP A 349 -7.44 15.10 -8.19
CA ASP A 349 -7.44 16.25 -7.29
C ASP A 349 -8.76 17.00 -7.35
N LEU A 350 -9.33 17.17 -8.55
CA LEU A 350 -10.63 17.82 -8.74
C LEU A 350 -11.77 17.03 -8.11
N LEU A 351 -11.77 15.70 -8.27
CA LEU A 351 -12.73 14.83 -7.57
C LEU A 351 -12.58 14.97 -6.06
N THR A 352 -11.35 15.00 -5.54
CA THR A 352 -11.13 15.17 -4.10
C THR A 352 -11.63 16.53 -3.61
N LEU A 353 -11.32 17.63 -4.31
CA LEU A 353 -11.80 18.97 -3.99
C LEU A 353 -13.33 19.05 -4.04
N SER A 354 -13.99 18.39 -5.00
CA SER A 354 -15.45 18.39 -5.08
C SER A 354 -16.16 17.85 -3.83
N TYR A 355 -15.50 16.97 -3.04
CA TYR A 355 -16.02 16.49 -1.75
C TYR A 355 -15.69 17.41 -0.57
N LEU A 356 -14.66 18.25 -0.69
CA LEU A 356 -14.19 19.14 0.38
C LEU A 356 -14.78 20.55 0.27
N LEU A 357 -15.16 20.98 -0.94
CA LEU A 357 -15.73 22.29 -1.20
C LEU A 357 -17.21 22.36 -0.77
N LYS A 358 -17.62 23.53 -0.27
CA LYS A 358 -19.02 23.80 0.09
C LYS A 358 -19.90 23.90 -1.18
N PRO A 359 -21.21 23.63 -1.08
CA PRO A 359 -22.12 23.68 -2.23
C PRO A 359 -22.24 25.06 -2.92
N ASN A 360 -21.83 26.15 -2.27
CA ASN A 360 -21.86 27.51 -2.82
C ASN A 360 -20.65 27.82 -3.72
N VAL A 361 -19.67 26.91 -3.83
CA VAL A 361 -18.50 27.11 -4.68
C VAL A 361 -18.85 26.76 -6.13
N SER A 362 -18.77 27.75 -7.02
CA SER A 362 -18.94 27.54 -8.45
C SER A 362 -17.65 26.99 -9.07
N LEU A 363 -17.77 26.04 -10.01
CA LEU A 363 -16.62 25.36 -10.61
C LEU A 363 -16.59 25.56 -12.13
N ILE A 364 -15.44 25.98 -12.66
CA ILE A 364 -15.12 25.90 -14.08
C ILE A 364 -13.86 25.03 -14.20
N VAL A 365 -14.02 23.81 -14.70
CA VAL A 365 -12.93 22.83 -14.74
C VAL A 365 -12.70 22.27 -16.13
N ASN A 366 -11.43 22.11 -16.50
CA ASN A 366 -11.00 21.42 -17.71
C ASN A 366 -10.01 20.30 -17.35
N PRO A 367 -10.49 19.18 -16.78
CA PRO A 367 -9.67 18.22 -16.05
C PRO A 367 -8.67 17.48 -16.93
N LEU A 368 -7.38 17.53 -16.58
CA LEU A 368 -6.36 16.65 -17.16
C LEU A 368 -6.67 15.18 -16.83
N CYS A 369 -6.91 14.38 -17.87
CA CYS A 369 -7.09 12.93 -17.74
C CYS A 369 -6.24 12.17 -18.76
N THR A 370 -5.05 11.78 -18.32
CA THR A 370 -4.08 11.00 -19.11
C THR A 370 -4.57 9.58 -19.45
N ASN A 371 -5.61 9.08 -18.76
CA ASN A 371 -6.09 7.70 -18.89
C ASN A 371 -7.50 7.55 -19.48
N CYS A 372 -8.20 8.65 -19.76
CA CYS A 372 -9.59 8.62 -20.20
C CYS A 372 -9.78 8.30 -21.69
N GLY A 373 -8.70 8.10 -22.45
CA GLY A 373 -8.78 7.85 -23.90
C GLY A 373 -9.38 9.03 -24.68
N MET A 374 -9.51 10.20 -24.06
CA MET A 374 -9.90 11.42 -24.75
C MET A 374 -8.68 11.96 -25.47
N ASN A 375 -8.80 12.18 -26.78
CA ASN A 375 -7.81 12.92 -27.56
C ASN A 375 -7.70 14.32 -26.95
N TYR A 376 -6.65 14.52 -26.16
CA TYR A 376 -6.29 15.84 -25.70
C TYR A 376 -5.87 16.64 -26.93
N PRO A 377 -6.47 17.80 -27.22
CA PRO A 377 -5.80 18.77 -28.06
C PRO A 377 -4.41 18.95 -27.47
N SER A 378 -3.38 18.91 -28.32
CA SER A 378 -2.04 19.36 -27.94
C SER A 378 -2.17 20.65 -27.13
N GLN A 379 -1.31 20.84 -26.12
CA GLN A 379 -1.28 21.98 -25.17
C GLN A 379 -1.22 23.40 -25.81
N SER A 380 -1.56 23.56 -27.09
CA SER A 380 -1.50 24.77 -27.90
C SER A 380 -2.66 25.73 -27.70
N GLU A 381 -3.84 25.30 -27.24
CA GLU A 381 -4.96 26.21 -26.94
C GLU A 381 -5.33 26.12 -25.46
N ALA A 382 -4.82 27.07 -24.68
CA ALA A 382 -5.22 27.25 -23.28
C ALA A 382 -6.73 27.41 -23.22
N PHE A 383 -7.41 26.57 -22.43
CA PHE A 383 -8.83 26.75 -22.16
C PHE A 383 -9.03 28.14 -21.54
N ILE A 384 -9.77 29.01 -22.24
CA ILE A 384 -10.06 30.36 -21.75
C ILE A 384 -11.40 30.30 -21.00
N PRO A 385 -11.40 30.41 -19.66
CA PRO A 385 -12.63 30.39 -18.91
C PRO A 385 -13.46 31.65 -19.21
N GLN A 386 -14.72 31.46 -19.62
CA GLN A 386 -15.67 32.57 -19.70
C GLN A 386 -16.28 32.80 -18.31
N ILE A 387 -15.82 33.85 -17.63
CA ILE A 387 -16.32 34.20 -16.30
C ILE A 387 -17.60 35.02 -16.47
N THR A 388 -18.75 34.37 -16.29
CA THR A 388 -20.08 35.00 -16.33
C THR A 388 -20.70 34.92 -14.94
N GLY A 389 -20.83 36.07 -14.27
CA GLY A 389 -21.39 36.15 -12.92
C GLY A 389 -20.62 37.09 -11.99
N ASN A 390 -21.25 37.43 -10.86
CA ASN A 390 -20.64 38.26 -9.83
C ASN A 390 -20.13 37.38 -8.69
N PHE A 391 -18.82 37.13 -8.65
CA PHE A 391 -18.16 36.28 -7.66
C PHE A 391 -17.42 37.14 -6.64
N SER A 392 -17.43 36.73 -5.36
CA SER A 392 -16.69 37.46 -4.33
C SER A 392 -15.19 37.33 -4.52
N ASP A 393 -14.75 36.11 -4.87
CA ASP A 393 -13.36 35.75 -5.05
C ASP A 393 -13.25 34.73 -6.17
N ILE A 394 -12.23 34.89 -7.01
CA ILE A 394 -11.93 33.97 -8.11
C ILE A 394 -10.60 33.30 -7.82
N PHE A 395 -10.64 31.98 -7.65
CA PHE A 395 -9.49 31.15 -7.35
C PHE A 395 -9.06 30.36 -8.58
N PHE A 396 -7.75 30.26 -8.78
CA PHE A 396 -7.13 29.35 -9.73
C PHE A 396 -6.42 28.24 -8.97
N PHE A 397 -6.75 26.99 -9.28
CA PHE A 397 -6.06 25.82 -8.74
C PHE A 397 -5.30 25.13 -9.87
N ASN A 398 -3.98 24.99 -9.70
CA ASN A 398 -3.03 24.65 -10.76
C ASN A 398 -3.03 25.66 -11.92
N LEU A 399 -1.98 26.49 -12.02
CA LEU A 399 -1.92 27.60 -12.97
C LEU A 399 -1.25 27.27 -14.31
N ASP A 400 -0.62 26.10 -14.43
CA ASP A 400 0.35 25.89 -15.51
C ASP A 400 -0.27 25.96 -16.92
N GLY A 401 -1.52 25.53 -17.11
CA GLY A 401 -2.23 25.71 -18.38
C GLY A 401 -2.79 27.12 -18.61
N TYR A 402 -2.88 27.96 -17.57
CA TYR A 402 -3.50 29.29 -17.62
C TYR A 402 -2.50 30.45 -17.65
N ARG A 403 -1.21 30.22 -17.35
CA ARG A 403 -0.18 31.28 -17.25
C ARG A 403 -0.16 32.23 -18.45
N LYS A 404 -0.12 31.72 -19.68
CA LYS A 404 -0.08 32.56 -20.89
C LYS A 404 -1.30 33.47 -21.04
N TRP A 405 -2.48 32.96 -20.71
CA TRP A 405 -3.71 33.74 -20.77
C TRP A 405 -3.73 34.82 -19.67
N LEU A 406 -3.26 34.47 -18.49
CA LEU A 406 -3.16 35.38 -17.35
C LEU A 406 -2.13 36.50 -17.55
N ASP A 407 -0.98 36.20 -18.13
CA ASP A 407 0.02 37.22 -18.50
C ASP A 407 -0.59 38.24 -19.48
N LYS A 408 -1.40 37.76 -20.43
CA LYS A 408 -2.14 38.63 -21.36
C LYS A 408 -3.17 39.50 -20.63
N MET A 409 -3.91 38.97 -19.66
CA MET A 409 -4.87 39.74 -18.85
C MET A 409 -4.18 40.79 -17.97
N ALA A 410 -3.00 40.47 -17.41
CA ALA A 410 -2.23 41.38 -16.58
C ALA A 410 -1.72 42.60 -17.36
N THR A 411 -1.38 42.43 -18.65
CA THR A 411 -0.96 43.53 -19.54
C THR A 411 -2.12 44.46 -19.94
N LEU A 412 -3.37 43.97 -19.91
CA LEU A 412 -4.57 44.77 -20.19
C LEU A 412 -5.02 45.64 -19.00
N GLY A 413 -4.40 45.49 -17.82
CA GLY A 413 -4.55 46.42 -16.70
C GLY A 413 -5.67 46.14 -15.70
N ASP A 414 -6.57 45.18 -15.97
CA ASP A 414 -7.78 45.00 -15.17
C ASP A 414 -7.61 44.12 -13.91
N TYR A 415 -6.59 43.25 -13.86
CA TYR A 415 -6.45 42.24 -12.79
C TYR A 415 -5.00 41.98 -12.35
N LYS A 416 -4.83 41.54 -11.10
CA LYS A 416 -3.58 41.07 -10.50
C LYS A 416 -3.78 39.68 -9.88
N ILE A 417 -2.79 38.82 -10.00
CA ILE A 417 -2.77 37.51 -9.34
C ILE A 417 -1.98 37.61 -8.06
N VAL A 418 -2.56 37.08 -6.98
CA VAL A 418 -1.92 37.05 -5.67
C VAL A 418 -1.83 35.62 -5.18
N THR A 419 -0.63 35.23 -4.74
CA THR A 419 -0.41 33.99 -3.98
C THR A 419 -0.95 34.17 -2.57
N ILE A 420 -1.91 33.32 -2.19
CA ILE A 420 -2.67 33.49 -0.95
C ILE A 420 -1.88 33.02 0.28
N SER A 421 -1.07 31.98 0.13
CA SER A 421 -0.29 31.40 1.23
C SER A 421 1.08 30.93 0.74
N PRO A 422 2.17 31.20 1.48
CA PRO A 422 3.50 30.66 1.17
C PRO A 422 3.50 29.13 1.03
N ASN A 423 2.69 28.43 1.83
CA ASN A 423 2.59 26.98 1.83
C ASN A 423 1.84 26.42 0.60
N LEU A 424 1.09 27.27 -0.10
CA LEU A 424 0.29 26.92 -1.28
C LEU A 424 0.65 27.75 -2.51
N ALA A 425 1.80 28.46 -2.48
CA ALA A 425 2.19 29.43 -3.49
C ALA A 425 2.29 28.86 -4.92
N ASN A 426 2.43 27.54 -5.04
CA ASN A 426 2.50 26.80 -6.31
C ASN A 426 1.24 25.99 -6.61
N MET A 427 0.14 26.18 -5.88
CA MET A 427 -1.08 25.38 -6.03
C MET A 427 -2.35 26.21 -6.12
N LEU A 428 -2.45 27.31 -5.36
CA LEU A 428 -3.67 28.11 -5.27
C LEU A 428 -3.34 29.60 -5.38
N TRP A 429 -4.08 30.27 -6.27
CA TRP A 429 -3.95 31.70 -6.53
C TRP A 429 -5.30 32.38 -6.52
N LYS A 430 -5.31 33.66 -6.18
CA LYS A 430 -6.50 34.52 -6.21
C LYS A 430 -6.34 35.59 -7.28
N LEU A 431 -7.41 35.83 -8.04
CA LEU A 431 -7.51 36.96 -8.95
C LEU A 431 -8.13 38.15 -8.20
N GLU A 432 -7.40 39.26 -8.16
CA GLU A 432 -7.85 40.53 -7.59
C GLU A 432 -8.00 41.56 -8.71
N LYS A 433 -9.06 42.36 -8.66
CA LYS A 433 -9.21 43.50 -9.56
C LYS A 433 -8.28 44.62 -9.07
N LYS A 434 -7.56 45.26 -9.99
CA LYS A 434 -6.68 46.39 -9.64
C LYS A 434 -7.47 47.62 -9.19
#